data_AF-Q02ZG4-F1
#
_entry.id   AF-Q02ZG4-F1
#
_cell.length_a   1.000
_cell.length_b   1.000
_cell.length_c   1.000
_cell.angle_alpha   90.00
_cell.angle_beta   90.00
_cell.angle_gamma   90.00
#
_symmetry.space_group_name_H-M   'P 1'
#
loop_
_entity.id
_entity.type
_entity.pdbx_description
1 polymer ?
#
loop_
_entity_poly.entity_id
_entity_poly.type
_entity_poly.pdbx_seq_one_letter_code
_entity_poly.pdbx_strand_id
1 'polypeptide(L)' 'MKSNLDLKGELLGYIDMDCPKCNRHRVEKYQNGELRCEKCEWNITLQKYEPWEWEDEEDNQ' A
#
# COMPACT_ATOMS: atom_id res chain seq x y z
N MET A 1 -12.74 13.36 5.42
CA MET A 1 -11.54 13.05 4.62
C MET A 1 -11.64 11.61 4.14
N LYS A 2 -11.03 11.25 3.00
CA LYS A 2 -10.83 9.84 2.61
C LYS A 2 -9.41 9.50 3.01
N SER A 3 -9.25 8.54 3.90
CA SER A 3 -7.93 8.03 4.29
C SER A 3 -7.21 7.43 3.09
N ASN A 4 -5.88 7.31 3.12
CA ASN A 4 -5.13 6.59 2.09
C ASN A 4 -5.55 5.10 1.98
N LEU A 5 -6.25 4.56 2.99
CA LEU A 5 -6.88 3.24 2.94
C LEU A 5 -8.13 3.25 2.03
N ASP A 6 -8.92 4.31 2.08
CA ASP A 6 -10.11 4.50 1.23
C ASP A 6 -9.76 4.68 -0.26
N LEU A 7 -8.53 5.15 -0.57
CA LEU A 7 -8.05 5.35 -1.94
C LEU A 7 -7.56 4.05 -2.61
N LYS A 8 -7.11 3.08 -1.82
CA LYS A 8 -6.64 1.76 -2.30
C LYS A 8 -7.80 0.84 -2.66
N GLY A 9 -8.90 1.00 -1.93
CA GLY A 9 -10.01 0.04 -1.93
C GLY A 9 -9.61 -1.25 -1.21
N GLU A 10 -10.44 -2.28 -1.36
CA GLU A 10 -10.24 -3.54 -0.64
C GLU A 10 -9.09 -4.37 -1.23
N LEU A 11 -8.48 -5.20 -0.38
CA LEU A 11 -7.53 -6.23 -0.81
C LEU A 11 -8.28 -7.30 -1.61
N LEU A 12 -7.96 -7.43 -2.90
CA LEU A 12 -8.51 -8.47 -3.77
C LEU A 12 -7.85 -9.84 -3.55
N GLY A 13 -6.62 -9.85 -3.04
CA GLY A 13 -5.88 -11.06 -2.73
C GLY A 13 -4.38 -10.92 -2.96
N TYR A 14 -3.70 -12.06 -3.06
CA TYR A 14 -2.26 -12.14 -3.25
C TYR A 14 -1.92 -12.63 -4.66
N ILE A 15 -0.83 -12.08 -5.21
CA ILE A 15 -0.22 -12.55 -6.46
C ILE A 15 1.19 -13.09 -6.18
N ASP A 16 1.53 -14.14 -6.93
CA ASP A 16 2.83 -14.79 -6.91
C ASP A 16 3.81 -14.00 -7.79
N MET A 17 4.43 -12.99 -7.17
CA MET A 17 5.40 -12.10 -7.80
C MET A 17 6.49 -11.76 -6.78
N ASP A 18 7.73 -11.62 -7.26
CA ASP A 18 8.83 -11.10 -6.45
C ASP A 18 8.74 -9.59 -6.27
N CYS A 19 8.76 -9.13 -5.02
CA CYS A 19 8.92 -7.72 -4.73
C CYS A 19 10.32 -7.23 -5.18
N PRO A 20 10.42 -6.21 -6.05
CA PRO A 20 11.71 -5.70 -6.53
C PRO A 20 12.57 -5.05 -5.45
N LYS A 21 12.01 -4.80 -4.27
CA LYS A 21 12.69 -4.12 -3.16
C LYS A 21 13.26 -5.08 -2.12
N CYS A 22 12.58 -6.18 -1.83
CA CYS A 22 12.96 -7.12 -0.75
C CYS A 22 13.00 -8.58 -1.18
N ASN A 23 12.73 -8.89 -2.45
CA ASN A 23 12.70 -10.23 -3.04
C ASN A 23 11.74 -11.22 -2.34
N ARG A 24 10.72 -10.70 -1.65
CA ARG A 24 9.64 -11.52 -1.13
C ARG A 24 8.73 -11.93 -2.30
N HIS A 25 8.53 -13.23 -2.48
CA HIS A 25 7.57 -13.80 -3.44
C HIS A 25 6.14 -13.82 -2.88
N ARG A 26 5.58 -12.63 -2.60
CA ARG A 26 4.18 -12.43 -2.18
C ARG A 26 3.82 -10.94 -2.25
N VAL A 27 2.87 -10.59 -3.11
CA VAL A 27 2.43 -9.21 -3.36
C VAL A 27 0.91 -9.14 -3.22
N GLU A 28 0.42 -8.11 -2.53
CA GLU A 28 -0.99 -7.77 -2.37
C GLU A 28 -1.50 -7.00 -3.58
N LYS A 29 -2.70 -7.36 -4.06
CA LYS A 29 -3.40 -6.66 -5.15
C LYS A 29 -4.65 -5.97 -4.62
N TYR A 30 -4.76 -4.68 -4.85
CA TYR A 30 -5.89 -3.86 -4.41
C TYR A 30 -6.88 -3.57 -5.55
N GLN A 31 -8.10 -3.19 -5.19
CA GLN A 31 -9.17 -2.85 -6.12
C GLN A 31 -8.81 -1.71 -7.09
N ASN A 32 -8.03 -0.73 -6.63
CA ASN A 32 -7.58 0.37 -7.47
C ASN A 32 -6.46 -0.01 -8.47
N GLY A 33 -6.02 -1.27 -8.48
CA GLY A 33 -4.96 -1.78 -9.36
C GLY A 33 -3.55 -1.66 -8.79
N GLU A 34 -3.38 -1.14 -7.57
CA GLU A 34 -2.08 -1.10 -6.91
C GLU A 34 -1.62 -2.49 -6.48
N LEU A 35 -0.31 -2.69 -6.62
CA LEU A 35 0.41 -3.86 -6.17
C LEU A 35 1.37 -3.45 -5.06
N ARG A 36 1.29 -4.10 -3.91
CA ARG A 36 2.11 -3.77 -2.73
C ARG A 36 2.78 -5.00 -2.18
N CYS A 37 4.02 -4.85 -1.75
CA CYS A 37 4.70 -5.95 -1.09
C CYS A 37 4.10 -6.20 0.29
N GLU A 38 3.65 -7.43 0.55
CA GLU A 38 3.08 -7.81 1.86
C GLU A 38 4.11 -7.70 3.01
N LYS A 39 5.41 -7.78 2.70
CA LYS A 39 6.47 -7.72 3.72
C LYS A 39 7.00 -6.31 4.00
N CYS A 40 7.25 -5.53 2.95
CA CYS A 40 7.92 -4.24 3.08
C CYS A 40 7.05 -3.07 2.64
N GLU A 41 5.81 -3.32 2.23
CA GLU A 41 4.80 -2.31 1.88
C GLU A 41 5.19 -1.40 0.72
N TRP A 42 6.26 -1.74 0.01
CA TRP A 42 6.67 -1.07 -1.20
C TRP A 42 5.54 -1.15 -2.24
N ASN A 43 5.06 0.00 -2.69
CA ASN A 43 4.10 0.09 -3.78
C ASN A 43 4.85 -0.14 -5.09
N ILE A 44 4.63 -1.31 -5.70
CA ILE A 44 5.27 -1.75 -6.94
C ILE A 44 4.74 -0.93 -8.11
N THR A 45 3.44 -0.64 -8.13
CA THR A 45 2.79 0.14 -9.18
C THR A 45 3.30 1.58 -9.22
N LEU A 46 3.42 2.22 -8.05
CA LEU A 46 3.89 3.61 -7.94
C LEU A 46 5.41 3.76 -7.76
N GLN A 47 6.13 2.66 -7.60
CA GLN A 47 7.57 2.60 -7.29
C GLN A 47 8.00 3.52 -6.13
N LYS A 48 7.20 3.56 -5.06
CA LYS A 48 7.49 4.33 -3.85
C LYS A 48 6.91 3.65 -2.62
N TYR A 49 7.44 3.98 -1.44
CA TYR A 49 6.66 3.80 -0.22
C TYR A 49 5.56 4.86 -0.22
N GLU A 50 4.36 4.50 0.19
CA GLU A 50 3.42 5.55 0.51
C GLU A 50 3.73 6.14 1.86
N PRO A 51 3.54 7.46 2.01
CA PRO A 51 3.52 8.06 3.32
C PRO A 51 2.42 7.39 4.12
N TRP A 52 2.76 6.85 5.29
CA TRP A 52 1.79 6.63 6.33
C TRP A 52 1.36 8.02 6.80
N GLU A 53 0.31 8.59 6.20
CA GLU A 53 -0.31 9.79 6.74
C GLU A 53 -1.01 9.38 8.04
N TRP A 54 -0.30 9.53 9.15
CA TRP A 54 -0.94 9.99 10.37
C TRP A 54 -1.31 11.45 10.07
N GLU A 55 -2.57 11.72 9.75
CA GLU A 55 -3.12 13.03 10.08
C GLU A 55 -3.10 13.05 11.61
N ASP A 56 -2.02 13.55 12.20
CA ASP A 56 -2.12 14.11 13.54
C ASP A 56 -3.20 15.18 13.42
N GLU A 57 -4.41 14.87 13.86
CA GLU A 57 -5.37 15.89 14.24
C GLU A 57 -4.67 16.69 15.35
N GLU A 58 -3.89 17.71 14.97
CA GLU A 58 -3.59 18.81 15.87
C GLU A 58 -4.95 19.41 16.23
N ASP A 59 -5.46 18.94 17.37
CA ASP A 59 -6.53 19.50 18.16
C ASP A 59 -6.30 21.02 18.21
N ASN A 60 -6.95 21.74 17.31
CA ASN A 60 -6.92 23.19 17.24
C ASN A 60 -7.80 23.70 18.40
N GLN A 61 -7.18 23.85 19.57
CA GLN A 61 -7.76 24.45 20.77
C GLN A 61 -7.56 25.97 20.80
#